data_AF-A0A842QUB2-F1
#
_entry.id   AF-A0A842QUB2-F1
#
_cell.length_a   1.000
_cell.length_b   1.000
_cell.length_c   1.000
_cell.angle_alpha   90.00
_cell.angle_beta   90.00
_cell.angle_gamma   90.00
#
_symmetry.space_group_name_H-M   'P 1'
#
loop_
_entity.id
_entity.type
_entity.pdbx_description
1 polymer ?
#
loop_
_entity_poly.entity_id
_entity_poly.type
_entity_poly.pdbx_seq_one_letter_code
_entity_poly.pdbx_strand_id
1 'polypeptide(L)' 'MFWLNRDISTGLWKLHVDSCRFCNPVETRFKGVNEMKKKGAWISFESVEEAKEYFKKNSKQDSIWQPCKTCNPEKK' A
#
# COMPACT_ATOMS: atom_id res chain seq x y z
N MET A 1 -2.55 -8.16 -9.86
CA MET A 1 -2.85 -6.87 -9.21
C MET A 1 -2.39 -6.85 -7.77
N PHE A 2 -1.80 -5.74 -7.36
CA PHE A 2 -1.25 -5.48 -6.04
C PHE A 2 -1.92 -4.26 -5.43
N TRP A 3 -1.99 -4.23 -4.10
CA TRP A 3 -2.54 -3.12 -3.33
C TRP A 3 -1.55 -2.66 -2.29
N LEU A 4 -1.21 -1.38 -2.35
CA LEU A 4 -0.35 -0.72 -1.39
C LEU A 4 -1.21 0.07 -0.40
N ASN A 5 -1.20 -0.38 0.85
CA ASN A 5 -1.82 0.32 1.96
C ASN A 5 -0.84 1.34 2.54
N ARG A 6 -1.08 2.62 2.30
CA ARG A 6 -0.36 3.71 2.95
C ARG A 6 -1.12 4.14 4.21
N ASP A 7 -0.44 4.07 5.35
CA ASP A 7 -0.90 4.65 6.62
C ASP A 7 -0.04 5.86 6.97
N ILE A 8 -0.66 7.05 7.00
CA ILE A 8 0.05 8.30 7.30
C ILE A 8 0.42 8.39 8.78
N SER A 9 -0.41 7.85 9.68
CA SER A 9 -0.20 7.99 11.13
C SER A 9 1.00 7.18 11.62
N THR A 10 1.29 6.05 10.97
CA THR A 10 2.41 5.17 11.34
C THR A 10 3.58 5.21 10.36
N GLY A 11 3.46 5.93 9.25
CA GLY A 11 4.44 5.91 8.16
C GLY A 11 4.54 4.56 7.43
N LEU A 12 3.63 3.62 7.68
CA LEU A 12 3.70 2.27 7.12
C LEU A 12 3.15 2.21 5.70
N TRP A 13 3.87 1.52 4.83
CA TRP A 13 3.49 1.24 3.46
C TRP A 13 3.46 -0.27 3.26
N LYS A 14 2.27 -0.85 3.37
CA LYS A 14 2.07 -2.29 3.39
C LYS A 14 1.58 -2.82 2.05
N LEU A 15 2.41 -3.60 1.36
CA LEU A 15 2.05 -4.17 0.06
C LEU A 15 1.34 -5.52 0.24
N HIS A 16 0.27 -5.72 -0.52
CA HIS A 16 -0.50 -6.97 -0.60
C HIS A 16 -0.74 -7.36 -2.07
N VAL A 17 -0.94 -8.66 -2.33
CA VAL A 17 -1.65 -9.10 -3.54
C VAL A 17 -3.15 -9.00 -3.30
N ASP A 18 -3.91 -8.80 -4.37
CA ASP A 18 -5.37 -8.64 -4.32
C ASP A 18 -6.10 -9.80 -3.60
N SER A 19 -5.67 -11.05 -3.83
CA SER A 19 -6.25 -12.24 -3.21
C SER A 19 -5.87 -12.44 -1.72
N CYS A 20 -5.11 -11.53 -1.12
CA CYS A 20 -4.76 -11.64 0.29
C CYS A 20 -5.97 -11.36 1.18
N ARG A 21 -6.25 -12.21 2.17
CA ARG A 21 -7.32 -11.98 3.16
C ARG A 21 -7.23 -10.66 3.95
N PHE A 22 -6.06 -10.03 3.96
CA PHE A 22 -5.81 -8.74 4.61
C PHE A 22 -5.78 -7.56 3.63
N CYS A 23 -5.93 -7.84 2.33
CA CYS A 23 -6.16 -6.83 1.31
C CYS A 23 -7.63 -6.46 1.34
N ASN A 24 -7.94 -5.30 1.91
CA ASN A 24 -9.32 -4.82 2.01
C ASN A 24 -9.37 -3.33 1.64
N PRO A 25 -9.25 -3.01 0.33
CA PRO A 25 -9.29 -1.64 -0.17
C PRO A 25 -10.72 -1.09 -0.09
N VAL A 26 -11.11 -0.64 1.10
CA VAL A 26 -12.40 -0.02 1.37
C VAL A 26 -12.21 1.47 1.58
N GLU A 27 -13.00 2.26 0.87
CA GLU A 27 -13.01 3.70 1.03
C GLU A 27 -13.67 4.08 2.35
N THR A 28 -13.05 5.00 3.08
CA THR A 28 -13.60 5.56 4.31
C THR A 28 -13.55 7.08 4.27
N ARG A 29 -14.15 7.73 5.27
CA ARG A 29 -14.07 9.19 5.45
C ARG A 29 -12.63 9.71 5.46
N PHE A 30 -11.66 8.91 5.92
CA PHE A 30 -10.28 9.37 6.15
C PHE A 30 -9.22 8.62 5.34
N LYS A 31 -9.56 7.50 4.70
CA LYS A 31 -8.66 6.67 3.90
C LYS A 31 -9.30 6.42 2.54
N GLY A 32 -8.63 6.84 1.47
CA GLY A 32 -9.14 6.72 0.10
C GLY A 32 -8.78 5.39 -0.56
N VAL A 33 -9.38 5.12 -1.72
CA VAL A 33 -9.02 4.03 -2.64
C VAL A 33 -8.63 4.68 -3.97
N ASN A 34 -7.40 4.47 -4.41
CA ASN A 34 -6.74 5.14 -5.54
C ASN A 34 -6.68 6.67 -5.45
N GLU A 35 -7.00 7.24 -4.30
CA GLU A 35 -6.85 8.65 -3.98
C GLU A 35 -6.32 8.84 -2.54
N MET A 36 -5.55 9.91 -2.32
CA MET A 36 -4.97 10.20 -1.02
C MET A 36 -5.95 10.97 -0.12
N LYS A 37 -6.24 10.44 1.07
CA LYS A 37 -7.00 11.16 2.12
C LYS A 37 -6.14 11.40 3.37
N LYS A 38 -6.71 12.11 4.35
CA LYS A 38 -6.04 12.56 5.58
C LYS A 38 -5.26 11.47 6.32
N LYS A 39 -5.74 10.23 6.36
CA LYS A 39 -5.10 9.07 7.03
C LYS A 39 -4.44 8.09 6.06
N GLY A 40 -4.39 8.41 4.78
CA GLY A 40 -3.71 7.60 3.76
C GLY A 40 -4.65 7.06 2.70
N ALA A 41 -4.23 5.98 2.05
CA ALA A 41 -4.90 5.41 0.89
C ALA A 41 -4.60 3.92 0.72
N TRP A 42 -5.46 3.24 -0.01
CA TRP A 42 -5.13 2.04 -0.77
C TRP A 42 -4.84 2.43 -2.20
N ILE A 43 -3.75 1.95 -2.78
CA ILE A 43 -3.36 2.27 -4.17
C ILE A 43 -3.09 0.97 -4.91
N SER A 44 -3.77 0.76 -6.04
CA SER A 44 -3.60 -0.43 -6.88
C SER A 44 -2.42 -0.26 -7.85
N PHE A 45 -1.71 -1.36 -8.10
CA PHE A 45 -0.61 -1.45 -9.06
C PHE A 45 -0.67 -2.77 -9.83
N GLU A 46 -0.13 -2.80 -11.04
CA GLU A 46 -0.08 -4.03 -11.83
C GLU A 46 1.11 -4.90 -11.43
N SER A 47 2.19 -4.28 -10.95
CA SER A 47 3.43 -4.96 -10.53
C SER A 47 3.96 -4.51 -9.17
N VAL A 48 4.85 -5.32 -8.58
CA VAL A 48 5.58 -4.96 -7.36
C VAL A 48 6.54 -3.79 -7.63
N GLU A 49 7.12 -3.78 -8.82
CA GLU A 49 8.08 -2.78 -9.29
C GLU A 49 7.43 -1.39 -9.35
N GLU A 50 6.23 -1.29 -9.93
CA GLU A 50 5.45 -0.03 -9.94
C GLU A 50 5.16 0.47 -8.52
N ALA A 51 4.75 -0.43 -7.63
CA ALA A 51 4.48 -0.07 -6.23
C ALA A 51 5.74 0.43 -5.51
N LYS A 52 6.90 -0.19 -5.77
CA LYS A 52 8.21 0.21 -5.22
C LYS A 52 8.66 1.56 -5.78
N GLU A 53 8.49 1.80 -7.08
CA GLU A 53 8.78 3.11 -7.66
C GLU A 53 7.90 4.20 -7.06
N TYR A 54 6.61 3.92 -6.91
CA TYR A 54 5.69 4.85 -6.27
C TYR A 54 6.11 5.14 -4.83
N PHE A 55 6.48 4.11 -4.06
CA PHE A 55 7.02 4.30 -2.71
C PHE A 55 8.25 5.20 -2.72
N LYS A 56 9.27 4.92 -3.53
CA LYS A 56 10.51 5.71 -3.61
C LYS A 56 10.24 7.18 -3.96
N LYS A 57 9.30 7.44 -4.88
CA LYS A 57 8.93 8.80 -5.32
C LYS A 57 8.18 9.58 -4.24
N ASN A 58 7.45 8.91 -3.34
CA ASN A 58 6.51 9.54 -2.40
C ASN A 58 6.85 9.32 -0.92
N SER A 59 7.91 8.56 -0.62
CA SER A 59 8.35 8.25 0.74
C SER A 59 8.93 9.48 1.43
N LYS A 60 8.70 9.59 2.73
CA LYS A 60 9.34 10.55 3.62
C LYS A 60 10.41 9.84 4.47
N GLN A 61 11.16 10.59 5.26
CA GLN A 61 12.23 10.05 6.11
C GLN A 61 11.75 8.95 7.08
N ASP A 62 10.49 9.03 7.53
CA ASP A 62 9.82 8.10 8.43
C ASP A 62 9.00 7.01 7.71
N SER A 63 9.01 6.97 6.38
CA SER A 63 8.30 5.96 5.61
C SER A 63 8.96 4.58 5.73
N ILE A 64 8.15 3.56 6.03
CA ILE A 64 8.60 2.19 6.19
C ILE A 64 7.92 1.31 5.13
N TRP A 65 8.71 0.75 4.21
CA TRP A 65 8.25 -0.27 3.27
C TRP A 65 8.11 -1.62 3.97
N GLN A 66 6.92 -2.22 3.89
CA GLN A 66 6.67 -3.50 4.54
C GLN A 66 5.80 -4.42 3.67
N PRO A 67 6.39 -5.37 2.91
CA PRO A 67 5.60 -6.37 2.20
C PRO A 67 4.83 -7.25 3.20
N CYS A 68 3.62 -7.65 2.84
CA CYS A 68 2.82 -8.53 3.68
C CYS A 68 3.46 -9.92 3.79
N LYS A 69 3.79 -10.32 5.03
CA LYS A 69 4.35 -11.66 5.33
C LYS A 69 3.39 -12.82 5.04
N THR A 70 2.08 -12.56 4.96
CA THR A 70 1.08 -13.61 4.70
C THR A 70 0.97 -13.94 3.22
N CYS A 71 0.90 -12.94 2.35
CA CYS A 71 0.78 -13.18 0.91
C CYS A 71 2.11 -13.10 0.15
N ASN A 72 3.18 -12.63 0.79
CA ASN A 72 4.54 -12.50 0.22
C ASN A 72 4.52 -11.92 -1.20
N PRO A 73 4.02 -10.68 -1.40
CA PRO A 73 3.77 -10.13 -2.72
C PRO A 73 5.03 -10.02 -3.58
N GLU A 74 6.21 -9.89 -2.99
CA GLU A 74 7.48 -9.77 -3.73
C GLU A 74 7.99 -11.11 -4.31
N LYS A 75 7.30 -12.22 -4.04
CA LYS A 75 7.62 -13.55 -4.60
C LYS A 75 6.58 -14.04 -5.61
N LYS A 76 5.66 -13.16 -6.02
CA LYS A 76 4.49 -13.48 -6.84
C LYS A 76 4.68 -13.02 -8.27
#